data_AF-A0A837P6K5-F1
#
_entry.id   AF-A0A837P6K5-F1
#
_cell.length_a   1.000
_cell.length_b   1.000
_cell.length_c   1.000
_cell.angle_alpha   90.00
_cell.angle_beta   90.00
_cell.angle_gamma   90.00
#
_symmetry.space_group_name_H-M   'P 1'
#
loop_
_entity.id
_entity.type
_entity.pdbx_description
1 polymer ?
#
loop_
_entity_poly.entity_id
_entity_poly.type
_entity_poly.pdbx_seq_one_letter_code
_entity_poly.pdbx_strand_id
1 'polypeptide(L)'
;MADKLGPYLRALRGTLSLRAVAEKTGGKLSHSYISDIEKGHSRRGNILKPTPETLKILADVYGADYDHLMKLAGYLKDDDQLQEIDLGETIEDKNKILKYQGRPIPEEDLNLILRLLKSGKDDDAE
;
A
#
# COMPACT_ATOMS: atom_id res chain seq x y z
N MET A 1 -1.94 -0.39 15.95
CA MET A 1 -1.49 -1.16 14.77
C MET A 1 -0.06 -1.58 15.05
N ALA A 2 0.24 -2.87 15.02
CA ALA A 2 1.61 -3.35 15.20
C ALA A 2 2.45 -2.79 14.05
N ASP A 3 3.48 -2.02 14.38
CA ASP A 3 4.36 -1.33 13.45
C ASP A 3 5.20 -2.40 12.70
N LYS A 4 4.66 -2.93 11.60
CA LYS A 4 5.25 -4.06 10.85
C LYS A 4 6.59 -3.70 10.21
N LEU A 5 6.87 -2.40 10.08
CA LEU A 5 8.09 -1.86 9.49
C LEU A 5 9.36 -2.28 10.25
N GLY A 6 9.36 -2.15 11.59
CA GLY A 6 10.55 -2.42 12.41
C GLY A 6 11.04 -3.88 12.29
N PRO A 7 10.17 -4.88 12.51
CA PRO A 7 10.51 -6.28 12.30
C PRO A 7 10.96 -6.61 10.88
N TYR A 8 10.33 -5.99 9.86
CA TYR A 8 10.69 -6.18 8.46
C TYR A 8 12.11 -5.68 8.15
N LEU A 9 12.46 -4.47 8.60
CA LEU A 9 13.80 -3.91 8.43
C LEU A 9 14.86 -4.73 9.17
N ARG A 10 14.53 -5.28 10.34
CA ARG A 10 15.41 -6.18 11.08
C ARG A 10 15.66 -7.49 10.33
N ALA A 11 14.64 -8.03 9.67
CA ALA A 11 14.77 -9.23 8.84
C ALA A 11 15.66 -8.96 7.62
N LEU A 12 15.48 -7.82 6.95
CA LEU A 12 16.32 -7.38 5.82
C LEU A 12 17.78 -7.16 6.22
N ARG A 13 18.02 -6.59 7.40
CA ARG A 13 19.38 -6.41 7.93
C ARG A 13 20.08 -7.76 8.16
N GLY A 14 19.35 -8.79 8.57
CA GLY A 14 19.89 -10.12 8.86
C GLY A 14 21.02 -10.06 9.89
N THR A 15 22.22 -10.47 9.48
CA THR A 15 23.43 -10.50 10.32
C THR A 15 24.26 -9.21 10.26
N LEU A 16 23.92 -8.26 9.38
CA LEU A 16 24.66 -7.00 9.27
C LEU A 16 24.58 -6.22 10.58
N SER A 17 25.72 -5.67 11.01
CA SER A 17 25.72 -4.79 12.18
C SER A 17 25.05 -3.45 11.85
N LEU A 18 24.42 -2.83 12.85
CA LEU A 18 23.82 -1.49 12.70
C LEU A 18 24.84 -0.44 12.20
N ARG A 19 26.11 -0.61 12.57
CA ARG A 19 27.20 0.25 12.11
C ARG A 19 27.52 0.04 10.63
N ALA A 20 27.55 -1.21 10.18
CA ALA A 20 27.75 -1.54 8.76
C ALA A 20 26.62 -0.99 7.90
N VAL A 21 25.36 -1.04 8.37
CA VAL A 21 24.24 -0.41 7.68
C VAL A 21 24.41 1.10 7.63
N ALA A 22 24.74 1.75 8.75
CA ALA A 22 24.98 3.20 8.79
C ALA A 22 26.07 3.63 7.79
N GLU A 23 27.15 2.86 7.69
CA GLU A 23 28.22 3.10 6.71
C GLU A 23 27.72 2.95 5.27
N LYS A 24 26.96 1.89 4.97
CA LYS A 24 26.33 1.69 3.64
C LYS A 24 25.36 2.80 3.26
N THR A 25 24.74 3.48 4.22
CA THR A 25 23.89 4.66 3.95
C THR A 25 24.70 5.91 3.61
N GLY A 26 26.04 5.83 3.58
CA GLY A 26 26.93 6.98 3.42
C GLY A 26 26.96 7.89 4.66
N GLY A 27 26.67 7.35 5.85
CA GLY A 27 26.57 8.11 7.09
C GLY A 27 25.31 8.95 7.23
N LYS A 28 24.37 8.88 6.29
CA LYS A 28 23.09 9.62 6.34
C LYS A 28 22.23 9.18 7.51
N LEU A 29 22.26 7.89 7.86
CA LEU A 29 21.53 7.33 9.00
C LEU A 29 22.51 6.87 10.08
N SER A 30 22.27 7.29 11.33
CA SER A 30 23.08 6.81 12.45
C SER A 30 22.66 5.39 12.86
N HIS A 31 23.63 4.58 13.30
CA HIS A 31 23.36 3.23 13.84
C HIS A 31 22.31 3.24 14.98
N SER A 32 22.29 4.34 15.74
CA SER A 32 21.33 4.59 16.81
C SER A 32 19.92 4.77 16.27
N TYR A 33 19.77 5.55 15.19
CA TYR A 33 18.49 5.78 14.54
C TYR A 33 17.96 4.52 13.87
N ILE A 34 18.81 3.74 13.20
CA ILE A 34 18.44 2.44 12.61
C ILE A 34 17.90 1.48 13.67
N SER A 35 18.57 1.41 14.83
CA SER A 35 18.09 0.63 15.99
C SER A 35 16.71 1.08 16.47
N ASP A 36 16.46 2.38 16.52
CA ASP A 36 15.19 2.93 17.00
C ASP A 36 14.06 2.66 15.99
N ILE A 37 14.35 2.72 14.67
CA ILE A 37 13.39 2.34 13.62
C ILE A 37 13.02 0.86 13.72
N GLU A 38 14.02 -0.02 13.88
CA GLU A 38 13.78 -1.48 14.01
C GLU A 38 12.90 -1.84 15.22
N LYS A 39 12.91 -1.00 16.25
CA LYS A 39 12.08 -1.16 17.45
C LYS A 39 10.71 -0.47 17.33
N GLY A 40 10.54 0.43 16.36
CA GLY A 40 9.33 1.25 16.18
C GLY A 40 9.17 2.38 17.20
N HIS A 41 10.10 2.53 18.15
CA HIS A 41 10.07 3.57 19.16
C HIS A 41 11.45 4.14 19.42
N SER A 42 11.50 5.45 19.65
CA SER A 42 12.70 6.11 20.16
C SER A 42 13.04 5.62 21.56
N ARG A 43 14.30 5.79 21.97
CA ARG A 43 14.72 5.62 23.38
C ARG A 43 13.91 6.44 24.38
N ARG A 44 13.28 7.53 23.91
CA ARG A 44 12.40 8.39 24.71
C ARG A 44 10.95 7.91 24.77
N GLY A 45 10.62 6.77 24.16
CA GLY A 45 9.26 6.19 24.13
C GLY A 45 8.36 6.74 23.03
N ASN A 46 8.84 7.66 22.20
CA ASN A 46 8.06 8.21 21.10
C ASN A 46 7.94 7.21 19.95
N ILE A 47 6.73 7.08 19.38
CA ILE A 47 6.50 6.31 18.14
C ILE A 47 7.37 6.91 17.04
N LEU A 48 8.13 6.06 16.36
CA LEU A 48 9.12 6.51 15.39
C LEU A 48 8.61 6.26 13.97
N LYS A 49 8.14 7.32 13.31
CA LYS A 49 7.73 7.27 11.90
C LYS A 49 8.87 7.78 11.01
N PRO A 50 9.64 6.92 10.34
CA PRO A 50 10.72 7.36 9.45
C PRO A 50 10.17 8.13 8.26
N THR A 51 10.92 9.14 7.80
CA THR A 51 10.53 9.95 6.65
C THR A 51 10.59 9.15 5.35
N PRO A 52 9.85 9.54 4.28
CA PRO A 52 9.96 8.90 2.97
C PRO A 52 11.41 8.87 2.44
N GLU A 53 12.19 9.93 2.67
CA GLU A 53 13.61 9.94 2.33
C GLU A 53 14.41 8.87 3.07
N THR A 54 14.15 8.68 4.37
CA THR A 54 14.77 7.62 5.17
C THR A 54 14.40 6.25 4.63
N LEU A 55 13.13 6.02 4.29
CA LEU A 55 12.66 4.77 3.71
C LEU A 55 13.33 4.48 2.37
N LYS A 56 13.55 5.50 1.54
CA LYS A 56 14.26 5.37 0.26
C LYS A 56 15.71 4.94 0.46
N ILE A 57 16.41 5.57 1.41
CA ILE A 57 17.79 5.19 1.74
C ILE A 57 17.85 3.73 2.23
N LEU A 58 16.91 3.31 3.06
CA LEU A 58 16.85 1.93 3.57
C LEU A 58 16.48 0.94 2.46
N ALA A 59 15.57 1.30 1.55
CA ALA A 59 15.24 0.52 0.36
C ALA A 59 16.50 0.26 -0.49
N ASP A 60 17.27 1.31 -0.77
CA ASP A 60 18.49 1.21 -1.57
C ASP A 60 19.56 0.33 -0.90
N VAL A 61 19.76 0.47 0.42
CA VAL A 61 20.79 -0.28 1.16
C VAL A 61 20.42 -1.76 1.34
N TYR A 62 19.14 -2.06 1.51
CA TYR A 62 18.65 -3.43 1.70
C TYR A 62 18.20 -4.11 0.40
N GLY A 63 18.13 -3.38 -0.72
CA GLY A 63 17.56 -3.88 -1.97
C GLY A 63 16.07 -4.22 -1.84
N ALA A 64 15.34 -3.47 -1.01
CA ALA A 64 13.92 -3.68 -0.75
C ALA A 64 13.05 -2.74 -1.60
N ASP A 65 11.80 -3.12 -1.82
CA ASP A 65 10.84 -2.25 -2.51
C ASP A 65 10.46 -1.04 -1.64
N TYR A 66 10.65 0.16 -2.18
CA TYR A 66 10.36 1.43 -1.53
C TYR A 66 8.87 1.58 -1.24
N ASP A 67 8.00 1.18 -2.17
CA ASP A 67 6.55 1.31 -2.01
C ASP A 67 6.06 0.35 -0.92
N HIS A 68 6.60 -0.85 -0.86
CA HIS A 68 6.36 -1.77 0.25
C HIS A 68 6.76 -1.19 1.61
N LEU A 69 7.93 -0.56 1.72
CA LEU A 69 8.34 0.13 2.96
C LEU A 69 7.41 1.30 3.31
N MET A 70 6.95 2.07 2.32
CA MET A 70 5.99 3.14 2.52
C MET A 70 4.62 2.63 3.00
N LYS A 71 4.14 1.49 2.47
CA LYS A 71 2.93 0.81 2.95
C LYS A 71 3.08 0.40 4.41
N LEU A 72 4.18 -0.27 4.75
CA LEU A 72 4.46 -0.72 6.13
C LEU A 72 4.60 0.45 7.11
N ALA A 73 5.12 1.59 6.66
CA ALA A 73 5.21 2.83 7.44
C ALA A 73 3.89 3.62 7.49
N GLY A 74 2.82 3.14 6.84
CA GLY A 74 1.51 3.78 6.82
C GLY A 74 1.48 5.10 6.05
N TYR A 75 2.30 5.24 5.00
CA TYR A 75 2.21 6.32 4.02
C TYR A 75 1.34 5.98 2.83
N LEU A 76 1.35 4.70 2.43
CA LEU A 76 0.46 4.18 1.40
C LEU A 76 -0.60 3.31 2.06
N LYS A 77 -1.84 3.40 1.59
CA LYS A 77 -2.88 2.46 1.95
C LYS A 77 -2.72 1.22 1.07
N ASP A 78 -3.04 0.05 1.60
CA ASP A 78 -3.11 -1.16 0.79
C ASP A 78 -4.26 -1.01 -0.20
N ASP A 79 -3.95 -0.79 -1.48
CA ASP A 79 -4.91 -0.92 -2.58
C ASP A 79 -5.35 -2.38 -2.81
N ASP A 80 -4.76 -3.33 -2.07
CA ASP A 80 -5.13 -4.76 -2.10
C ASP A 80 -6.39 -5.10 -1.29
N GLN A 81 -7.07 -4.09 -0.73
CA GLN A 81 -8.43 -4.32 -0.24
C GLN A 81 -9.34 -4.43 -1.45
N LEU A 82 -9.82 -5.65 -1.72
CA LEU A 82 -10.92 -5.89 -2.65
C LEU A 82 -12.03 -4.89 -2.32
N GLN A 83 -12.22 -3.92 -3.21
CA GLN A 83 -13.32 -2.97 -3.08
C GLN A 83 -14.56 -3.69 -3.60
N GLU A 84 -15.56 -3.84 -2.74
CA GLU A 84 -16.89 -4.19 -3.18
C GLU A 84 -17.42 -3.01 -4.00
N ILE A 85 -17.59 -3.23 -5.30
CA ILE A 85 -18.11 -2.22 -6.23
C ILE A 85 -19.55 -2.59 -6.53
N ASP A 86 -20.49 -1.77 -6.07
CA ASP A 86 -21.87 -1.85 -6.55
C ASP A 86 -21.92 -1.30 -7.98
N LEU A 87 -22.14 -2.19 -8.94
CA LEU A 87 -22.25 -1.83 -10.35
C LEU A 87 -23.47 -0.95 -10.62
N GLY A 88 -24.57 -1.12 -9.88
CA GLY A 88 -25.76 -0.28 -10.00
C GLY A 88 -25.47 1.18 -9.64
N GLU A 89 -24.89 1.41 -8.46
CA GLU A 89 -24.51 2.77 -8.03
C GLU A 89 -23.46 3.40 -8.95
N THR A 90 -22.50 2.58 -9.42
CA THR A 90 -21.41 3.07 -10.27
C THR A 90 -21.91 3.52 -11.65
N ILE A 91 -22.94 2.85 -12.18
CA ILE A 91 -23.57 3.20 -13.47
C ILE A 91 -24.40 4.50 -13.36
N GLU A 92 -24.97 4.78 -12.18
CA GLU A 92 -25.79 5.98 -11.94
C GLU A 92 -24.95 7.25 -11.69
N ASP A 93 -23.67 7.09 -11.31
CA ASP A 93 -22.75 8.20 -11.07
C ASP A 93 -22.25 8.84 -12.38
N LYS A 94 -22.86 9.98 -12.74
CA LYS A 94 -22.54 10.75 -13.96
C LYS A 94 -21.10 11.28 -14.02
N ASN A 95 -20.33 11.21 -12.94
CA ASN A 95 -18.94 11.64 -12.91
C ASN A 95 -17.96 10.49 -13.20
N LYS A 96 -18.44 9.27 -13.46
CA LYS A 96 -17.60 8.10 -13.73
C LYS A 96 -17.81 7.59 -15.16
N ILE A 97 -16.71 7.21 -15.81
CA ILE A 97 -16.73 6.58 -17.14
C ILE A 97 -16.31 5.12 -16.96
N LEU A 98 -17.24 4.21 -17.26
CA LEU A 98 -16.96 2.78 -17.27
C LEU A 98 -16.16 2.41 -18.51
N LYS A 99 -15.09 1.63 -18.31
CA LYS A 99 -14.21 1.18 -19.39
C LYS A 99 -14.08 -0.33 -19.38
N TYR A 100 -14.01 -0.92 -20.57
CA TYR A 100 -13.67 -2.32 -20.77
C TYR A 100 -12.44 -2.39 -21.67
N GLN A 101 -11.40 -3.10 -21.22
CA GLN A 101 -10.11 -3.21 -21.93
C GLN A 101 -9.52 -1.84 -22.32
N GLY A 102 -9.65 -0.85 -21.44
CA GLY A 102 -9.16 0.52 -21.65
C GLY A 102 -10.02 1.40 -22.55
N ARG A 103 -11.11 0.89 -23.13
CA ARG A 103 -12.04 1.65 -23.98
C ARG A 103 -13.30 2.01 -23.20
N PRO A 104 -13.82 3.25 -23.29
CA PRO A 104 -15.14 3.59 -22.73
C PRO A 104 -16.20 2.66 -23.28
N ILE A 105 -17.06 2.14 -22.40
CA ILE A 105 -18.21 1.33 -22.80
C ILE A 105 -19.28 2.28 -23.35
N PRO A 106 -19.76 2.08 -24.59
CA PRO A 106 -20.86 2.87 -25.16
C PRO A 106 -22.15 2.75 -24.32
N GLU A 107 -23.00 3.79 -24.36
CA GLU A 107 -24.27 3.79 -23.63
C GLU A 107 -25.21 2.65 -24.06
N GLU A 108 -25.20 2.28 -25.34
CA GLU A 108 -25.99 1.17 -25.88
C GLU A 108 -25.60 -0.18 -25.25
N ASP A 109 -24.29 -0.44 -25.16
CA ASP A 109 -23.74 -1.65 -24.54
C ASP A 109 -24.00 -1.65 -23.03
N LEU A 110 -23.92 -0.48 -22.39
CA LEU A 110 -24.21 -0.34 -20.97
C LEU A 110 -25.67 -0.68 -20.66
N ASN A 111 -26.60 -0.25 -21.50
CA ASN A 111 -28.02 -0.59 -21.38
C ASN A 111 -28.28 -2.08 -21.58
N LEU A 112 -27.54 -2.74 -22.48
CA LEU A 112 -27.62 -4.19 -22.67
C LEU A 112 -27.14 -4.93 -21.41
N ILE A 113 -25.99 -4.52 -20.85
CA ILE A 113 -25.44 -5.07 -19.61
C ILE A 113 -26.44 -4.88 -18.45
N LEU A 114 -27.00 -3.67 -18.29
CA LEU A 114 -28.02 -3.39 -17.29
C LEU A 114 -29.25 -4.28 -17.44
N ARG A 115 -29.71 -4.52 -18.67
CA ARG A 115 -30.86 -5.38 -18.93
C ARG A 115 -30.59 -6.82 -18.52
N LEU A 116 -29.40 -7.35 -18.82
CA LEU A 116 -28.97 -8.69 -18.42
C LEU A 116 -28.89 -8.84 -16.88
N LEU A 117 -28.37 -7.82 -16.20
CA LEU A 117 -28.28 -7.81 -14.73
C LEU A 117 -29.66 -7.74 -14.07
N LYS A 118 -30.60 -6.98 -14.65
CA LYS A 118 -31.98 -6.88 -14.15
C LYS A 118 -32.78 -8.15 -14.38
N SER A 119 -32.61 -8.81 -15.54
CA SER A 119 -33.36 -10.03 -15.86
C SER A 119 -33.07 -11.21 -14.93
N GLY A 120 -31.91 -11.26 -14.27
CA GLY A 120 -31.59 -12.31 -13.29
C GLY A 120 -32.16 -12.08 -11.89
N LYS A 121 -32.82 -10.93 -11.63
CA LYS A 121 -33.35 -10.58 -10.31
C LYS A 121 -34.84 -10.90 -10.15
N ASP A 122 -35.53 -11.19 -11.27
CA ASP A 122 -36.98 -11.44 -11.31
C ASP A 122 -37.33 -12.94 -11.17
N ASP A 123 -36.35 -13.85 -11.10
CA ASP A 123 -36.58 -15.30 -11.00
C ASP A 123 -36.66 -15.84 -9.55
N ASP A 124 -36.45 -15.00 -8.52
CA ASP A 124 -36.54 -15.38 -7.09
C ASP A 124 -37.84 -14.89 -6.39
N ALA A 125 -38.93 -14.72 -7.15
CA ALA A 125 -40.25 -14.44 -6.60
C ALA A 125 -41.16 -15.67 -6.72
N GLU A 126 -40.89 -16.70 -5.92
CA GLU A 126 -41.85 -17.77 -5.58
C GLU A 126 -42.04 -17.89 -4.07
#